data_AF-A0A5B0BG01-F1
#
_entry.id   AF-A0A5B0BG01-F1
#
_cell.length_a   1.000
_cell.length_b   1.000
_cell.length_c   1.000
_cell.angle_alpha   90.00
_cell.angle_beta   90.00
_cell.angle_gamma   90.00
#
_symmetry.space_group_name_H-M   'P 1'
#
loop_
_entity.id
_entity.type
_entity.pdbx_description
1 polymer ?
#
loop_
_entity_poly.entity_id
_entity_poly.type
_entity_poly.pdbx_seq_one_letter_code
_entity_poly.pdbx_strand_id
1 'polypeptide(L)' 'MIHGMSTTHRRAPGATQRSAAEVNDEIRALWLRAGGTLSGEQRREYQRLVLEWASAAPRPQAHTDSSQAA' A
#
# COMPACT_ATOMS: atom_id res chain seq x y z
N MET A 1 3.02 15.56 -22.64
CA MET A 1 2.52 15.78 -21.27
C MET A 1 1.79 14.52 -20.84
N ILE A 2 2.48 13.60 -20.17
CA ILE A 2 1.88 12.34 -19.68
C ILE A 2 1.26 12.61 -18.31
N HIS A 3 -0.04 12.39 -18.23
CA HIS A 3 -0.88 12.68 -17.09
C HIS A 3 -0.38 11.96 -15.83
N GLY A 4 -0.16 12.75 -14.77
CA GLY A 4 -0.26 12.29 -13.40
C GLY A 4 -1.69 11.78 -13.19
N MET A 5 -1.90 10.51 -13.50
CA MET A 5 -3.14 9.82 -13.18
C MET A 5 -3.07 9.51 -11.69
N SER A 6 -3.49 10.48 -10.91
CA SER A 6 -4.11 10.25 -9.61
C SER A 6 -5.16 9.17 -9.81
N THR A 7 -4.83 7.92 -9.54
CA THR A 7 -5.82 6.93 -9.13
C THR A 7 -6.35 7.41 -7.79
N THR A 8 -7.20 8.44 -7.84
CA THR A 8 -8.02 8.86 -6.74
C THR A 8 -8.96 7.69 -6.51
N HIS A 9 -8.49 6.70 -5.73
CA HIS A 9 -9.33 5.73 -5.06
C HIS A 9 -10.46 6.55 -4.45
N ARG A 10 -11.70 6.22 -4.83
CA ARG A 10 -12.90 6.99 -4.51
C ARG A 10 -13.05 7.00 -2.99
N ARG A 11 -12.46 8.01 -2.35
CA ARG A 11 -12.36 8.13 -0.90
C ARG A 11 -13.76 8.27 -0.32
N ALA A 12 -14.15 7.37 0.58
CA ALA A 12 -15.35 7.56 1.38
C ALA A 12 -15.18 8.84 2.23
N PRO A 13 -16.21 9.69 2.34
CA PRO A 13 -16.14 10.94 3.11
C PRO A 13 -16.01 10.61 4.61
N GLY A 14 -14.76 10.51 5.09
CA GLY A 14 -14.44 10.17 6.49
C GLY A 14 -13.04 9.60 6.70
N ALA A 15 -12.39 9.04 5.67
CA ALA A 15 -11.00 8.61 5.79
C ALA A 15 -10.08 9.82 5.64
N THR A 16 -9.54 10.37 6.73
CA THR A 16 -8.62 11.53 6.67
C THR A 16 -7.19 11.14 6.25
N GLN A 17 -6.79 9.86 6.39
CA GLN A 17 -5.47 9.34 5.99
C GLN A 17 -5.59 8.05 5.15
N ARG A 18 -4.66 7.83 4.21
CA ARG A 18 -4.60 6.60 3.39
C ARG A 18 -4.32 5.40 4.30
N SER A 19 -5.17 4.38 4.23
CA SER A 19 -4.98 3.15 5.01
C SER A 19 -3.97 2.23 4.33
N ALA A 20 -3.29 1.39 5.10
CA ALA A 20 -2.37 0.39 4.55
C ALA A 20 -2.99 -0.50 3.46
N ALA A 21 -4.30 -0.76 3.54
CA ALA A 21 -5.03 -1.50 2.52
C ALA A 21 -5.03 -0.78 1.16
N GLU A 22 -5.27 0.54 1.15
CA GLU A 22 -5.28 1.33 -0.09
C GLU A 22 -3.87 1.42 -0.69
N VAL A 23 -2.86 1.66 0.16
CA VAL A 23 -1.46 1.71 -0.31
C VAL A 23 -1.02 0.36 -0.89
N ASN A 24 -1.46 -0.76 -0.30
CA ASN A 24 -1.19 -2.09 -0.85
C ASN A 24 -1.86 -2.32 -2.21
N ASP A 25 -3.06 -1.78 -2.42
CA ASP A 25 -3.76 -1.87 -3.71
C ASP A 25 -3.01 -1.10 -4.80
N GLU A 26 -2.52 0.11 -4.48
CA GLU A 26 -1.67 0.91 -5.38
C GLU A 26 -0.37 0.17 -5.73
N ILE A 27 0.29 -0.47 -4.75
CA ILE A 27 1.48 -1.29 -4.98
C ILE A 27 1.18 -2.44 -5.94
N ARG A 28 0.05 -3.14 -5.77
CA ARG A 28 -0.35 -4.24 -6.67
C ARG A 28 -0.66 -3.75 -8.08
N ALA A 29 -1.36 -2.62 -8.21
CA ALA A 29 -1.66 -2.01 -9.51
C ALA A 29 -0.37 -1.62 -10.25
N LEU A 30 0.62 -1.08 -9.52
CA LEU A 30 1.95 -0.77 -10.07
C LEU A 30 2.65 -2.02 -10.60
N TRP A 31 2.62 -3.12 -9.84
CA TRP A 31 3.19 -4.41 -10.25
C TRP A 31 2.49 -5.02 -11.46
N LEU A 32 1.16 -4.99 -11.50
CA LEU A 32 0.36 -5.48 -12.63
C LEU A 32 0.70 -4.71 -13.92
N ARG A 33 0.80 -3.37 -13.83
CA ARG A 33 1.18 -2.51 -14.95
C ARG A 33 2.62 -2.72 -15.40
N ALA A 34 3.52 -3.03 -14.48
CA ALA A 34 4.94 -3.25 -14.77
C ALA A 34 5.22 -4.58 -15.47
N GLY A 35 4.25 -5.50 -15.54
CA GLY A 35 4.39 -6.76 -16.28
C GLY A 35 5.55 -7.63 -15.81
N GLY A 36 5.95 -7.51 -14.54
CA GLY A 36 7.05 -8.25 -13.92
C GLY A 36 8.36 -7.49 -13.76
N THR A 37 8.55 -6.32 -14.40
CA THR A 37 9.79 -5.53 -14.24
C THR A 37 9.50 -4.05 -13.99
N LEU A 38 9.87 -3.55 -12.81
CA LEU A 38 9.74 -2.13 -12.48
C LEU A 38 10.89 -1.32 -13.11
N SER A 39 10.56 -0.32 -13.91
CA SER A 39 11.50 0.68 -14.41
C SER A 39 12.06 1.53 -13.26
N GLY A 40 13.15 2.28 -13.51
CA GLY A 40 13.77 3.12 -12.48
C GLY A 40 12.82 4.14 -11.84
N GLU A 41 11.89 4.70 -12.62
CA GLU A 41 10.86 5.60 -12.10
C GLU A 41 9.80 4.85 -11.28
N GLN A 42 9.33 3.69 -11.76
CA GLN A 42 8.38 2.86 -11.04
C GLN A 42 8.95 2.34 -9.71
N ARG A 43 10.26 2.05 -9.67
CA ARG A 43 10.95 1.66 -8.44
C ARG A 43 10.94 2.79 -7.40
N ARG A 44 11.14 4.04 -7.81
CA ARG A 44 11.05 5.19 -6.89
C ARG A 44 9.63 5.35 -6.35
N GLU A 45 8.62 5.12 -7.18
CA GLU A 45 7.22 5.15 -6.75
C GLU A 45 6.90 4.00 -5.79
N TYR A 46 7.34 2.78 -6.10
CA TYR A 46 7.23 1.63 -5.22
C TYR A 46 7.86 1.89 -3.84
N GLN A 47 9.04 2.51 -3.79
CA GLN A 47 9.70 2.86 -2.53
C GLN A 47 8.88 3.84 -1.69
N ARG A 48 8.27 4.86 -2.32
CA ARG A 48 7.39 5.80 -1.62
C ARG A 48 6.14 5.10 -1.07
N LEU A 49 5.50 4.27 -1.88
CA LEU A 49 4.33 3.51 -1.47
C LEU A 49 4.66 2.53 -0.32
N VAL A 50 5.79 1.84 -0.36
CA VAL A 50 6.21 0.94 0.72
C VAL A 50 6.45 1.68 2.04
N LEU A 51 7.06 2.87 2.00
CA LEU A 51 7.26 3.70 3.20
C LEU A 51 5.93 4.20 3.78
N GLU A 52 5.01 4.62 2.91
CA GLU A 52 3.68 5.03 3.33
C GLU A 52 2.89 3.86 3.90
N TRP A 53 2.98 2.68 3.26
CA TRP A 53 2.37 1.46 3.76
C TRP A 53 2.91 1.09 5.13
N ALA A 54 4.23 1.14 5.35
CA ALA A 54 4.83 0.85 6.65
C ALA A 54 4.37 1.83 7.74
N SER A 55 4.05 3.07 7.37
CA SER A 55 3.54 4.09 8.28
C SER A 55 2.06 3.91 8.60
N ALA A 56 1.28 3.42 7.63
CA ALA A 56 -0.16 3.16 7.78
C ALA A 56 -0.47 1.74 8.27
N ALA A 57 0.48 0.82 8.18
CA ALA A 57 0.31 -0.58 8.54
C ALA A 57 0.16 -0.67 10.06
N PRO A 58 -0.90 -1.32 10.57
CA PRO A 58 -0.95 -1.64 11.98
C PRO A 58 0.28 -2.50 12.29
N ARG A 59 1.01 -2.17 13.36
CA ARG A 59 2.04 -3.07 13.88
C ARG A 59 1.41 -4.46 13.99
N PRO A 60 2.07 -5.53 13.51
CA PRO A 60 1.57 -6.88 13.70
C PRO A 60 1.38 -7.04 15.20
N GLN A 61 0.12 -7.04 15.62
CA GLN A 61 -0.26 -7.30 16.98
C GLN A 61 0.14 -8.75 17.16
N ALA A 62 1.20 -8.96 17.94
CA ALA A 62 1.64 -10.28 18.32
C ALA A 62 0.46 -10.91 19.07
N HIS A 63 -0.42 -11.58 18.33
CA HIS A 63 -1.39 -12.46 18.94
C HIS A 63 -0.57 -13.64 19.43
N THR A 64 -0.01 -13.49 20.62
CA THR A 64 0.26 -14.59 21.52
C THR A 64 -1.09 -15.17 21.90
N ASP A 65 -1.74 -15.86 20.95
CA ASP A 65 -2.80 -16.82 21.24
C ASP A 65 -2.13 -18.17 21.56
N SER A 66 -1.29 -18.15 22.61
CA SER A 66 -0.64 -19.34 23.18
C SER A 66 -1.20 -19.64 24.57
N SER A 67 -2.50 -19.43 24.80
CA SER A 67 -3.10 -19.74 26.10
C SER A 67 -4.56 -20.19 26.00
N GLN A 68 -4.80 -21.29 25.29
CA GLN A 68 -5.97 -22.14 25.56
C GLN A 68 -5.64 -23.61 25.26
N ALA A 69 -4.78 -24.20 26.10
CA ALA A 69 -4.63 -25.65 26.20
C ALA A 69 -3.97 -26.00 27.54
N ALA A 70 -4.76 -26.00 28.62
CA ALA A 70 -4.48 -26.73 29.86
C ALA A 70 -5.79 -26.95 30.63
#